data_AF-A0A1X2B2H6-F1
#
_entry.id   AF-A0A1X2B2H6-F1
#
_cell.length_a   1.000
_cell.length_b   1.000
_cell.length_c   1.000
_cell.angle_alpha   90.00
_cell.angle_beta   90.00
_cell.angle_gamma   90.00
#
_symmetry.space_group_name_H-M   'P 1'
#
loop_
_entity.id
_entity.type
_entity.pdbx_description
1 polymer ?
#
loop_
_entity_poly.entity_id
_entity_poly.type
_entity_poly.pdbx_seq_one_letter_code
_entity_poly.pdbx_strand_id
1 'polypeptide(L)' 'MRTLHLRNVPDEVMNRLERMARAASTSVTAVAIRELDAATRRVDNAALVATLPDLDIPAATIVEQLESERR' A
#
# COMPACT_ATOMS: atom_id res chain seq x y z
N MET A 1 -10.40 0.75 22.67
CA MET A 1 -10.25 0.20 21.29
C MET A 1 -11.61 0.25 20.63
N ARG A 2 -11.68 0.59 19.34
CA ARG A 2 -12.94 0.59 18.56
C ARG A 2 -13.01 -0.69 17.72
N THR A 3 -14.19 -1.25 17.57
CA THR A 3 -14.42 -2.47 16.77
C THR A 3 -15.07 -2.11 15.45
N LEU A 4 -14.52 -2.62 14.34
CA LEU A 4 -15.08 -2.51 13.00
C LEU A 4 -15.55 -3.89 12.54
N HIS A 5 -16.81 -4.02 12.13
CA HIS A 5 -17.35 -5.26 11.57
C HIS A 5 -17.46 -5.14 10.06
N LEU A 6 -16.67 -5.92 9.33
CA LEU A 6 -16.79 -6.05 7.88
C LEU A 6 -17.85 -7.10 7.55
N ARG A 7 -18.74 -6.77 6.61
CA ARG A 7 -19.77 -7.67 6.09
C ARG A 7 -19.72 -7.68 4.57
N ASN A 8 -20.17 -8.78 3.96
CA ASN A 8 -20.21 -8.94 2.51
C ASN A 8 -18.83 -8.74 1.84
N VAL A 9 -17.78 -9.28 2.45
CA VAL A 9 -16.43 -9.23 1.89
C VAL A 9 -16.39 -10.13 0.64
N PRO A 10 -16.00 -9.62 -0.54
CA PRO A 10 -15.90 -10.44 -1.74
C PRO A 10 -14.91 -11.60 -1.55
N ASP A 11 -15.24 -12.77 -2.09
CA ASP A 11 -14.41 -13.99 -1.94
C ASP A 11 -12.98 -13.78 -2.39
N GLU A 12 -12.77 -13.03 -3.48
CA GLU A 12 -11.43 -12.72 -3.96
C GLU A 12 -10.60 -11.93 -2.94
N VAL A 13 -11.23 -10.97 -2.25
CA VAL A 13 -10.57 -10.18 -1.19
C VAL A 13 -10.21 -11.10 -0.03
N MET A 14 -11.13 -11.96 0.40
CA MET A 14 -10.87 -12.92 1.47
C MET A 14 -9.71 -13.87 1.11
N ASN A 15 -9.72 -14.43 -0.10
CA ASN A 15 -8.67 -15.31 -0.62
C ASN A 15 -7.30 -14.62 -0.62
N ARG A 16 -7.24 -13.34 -1.00
CA ARG A 16 -5.99 -12.55 -0.96
C ARG A 16 -5.51 -12.36 0.48
N LEU A 17 -6.40 -11.99 1.40
CA LEU A 17 -6.07 -11.81 2.81
C LEU A 17 -5.58 -13.11 3.45
N GLU A 18 -6.20 -14.25 3.15
CA GLU A 18 -5.77 -15.56 3.62
C GLU A 18 -4.37 -15.94 3.13
N ARG A 19 -4.06 -15.69 1.85
CA ARG A 19 -2.71 -15.93 1.32
C ARG A 19 -1.67 -15.08 2.05
N MET A 20 -1.98 -13.80 2.30
CA MET A 20 -1.10 -12.90 3.03
C MET A 20 -0.92 -13.33 4.49
N ALA A 21 -1.99 -13.80 5.14
CA ALA A 21 -1.96 -14.27 6.52
C ALA A 21 -1.09 -15.53 6.66
N ARG A 22 -1.22 -16.49 5.72
CA ARG A 22 -0.37 -17.68 5.65
C ARG A 22 1.10 -17.33 5.46
N ALA A 23 1.40 -16.42 4.53
CA ALA A 23 2.78 -15.99 4.26
C ALA A 23 3.43 -15.30 5.47
N ALA A 24 2.64 -14.59 6.27
CA ALA A 24 3.10 -13.86 7.44
C ALA A 24 2.93 -14.62 8.78
N SER A 25 2.52 -15.89 8.74
CA SER A 25 2.24 -16.72 9.93
C SER A 25 1.37 -16.01 10.98
N THR A 26 0.34 -15.28 10.52
CA THR A 26 -0.53 -14.46 11.37
C THR A 26 -2.01 -14.66 11.01
N SER A 27 -2.92 -14.00 11.74
CA SER A 27 -4.35 -14.11 11.48
C SER A 27 -4.80 -13.21 10.33
N VAL A 28 -5.88 -13.63 9.63
CA VAL A 28 -6.54 -12.82 8.60
C VAL A 28 -6.96 -11.46 9.15
N THR A 29 -7.48 -11.43 10.37
CA THR A 29 -7.87 -10.19 11.05
C THR A 29 -6.68 -9.26 11.27
N ALA A 30 -5.53 -9.79 11.69
CA ALA A 30 -4.32 -8.99 11.88
C ALA A 30 -3.82 -8.40 10.55
N VAL A 31 -3.87 -9.18 9.47
CA VAL A 31 -3.58 -8.67 8.11
C VAL A 31 -4.58 -7.59 7.72
N ALA A 32 -5.88 -7.81 7.89
CA ALA A 32 -6.90 -6.85 7.52
C ALA A 32 -6.71 -5.51 8.26
N ILE A 33 -6.42 -5.54 9.56
CA ILE A 33 -6.12 -4.32 10.34
C ILE A 33 -4.88 -3.61 9.80
N ARG A 34 -3.80 -4.35 9.52
CA ARG A 34 -2.56 -3.78 8.96
C ARG A 34 -2.79 -3.14 7.59
N GLU A 35 -3.55 -3.80 6.72
CA GLU A 35 -3.83 -3.25 5.39
C GLU A 35 -4.76 -2.03 5.46
N LEU A 36 -5.73 -2.03 6.38
CA LEU A 36 -6.57 -0.86 6.64
C LEU A 36 -5.73 0.33 7.14
N ASP A 37 -4.82 0.11 8.09
CA ASP A 37 -3.90 1.16 8.57
C ASP A 37 -3.01 1.71 7.44
N ALA A 38 -2.45 0.82 6.61
CA ALA A 38 -1.66 1.20 5.46
C ALA A 38 -2.50 1.98 4.43
N ALA A 39 -3.76 1.58 4.19
CA ALA A 39 -4.66 2.29 3.29
C ALA A 39 -4.99 3.69 3.81
N THR A 40 -5.26 3.84 5.11
CA THR A 40 -5.57 5.15 5.69
C THR A 40 -4.39 6.11 5.61
N ARG A 41 -3.15 5.64 5.80
CA ARG A 41 -1.96 6.48 5.62
C ARG A 41 -1.79 7.00 4.19
N ARG A 42 -2.17 6.18 3.19
CA ARG A 42 -2.05 6.56 1.77
C ARG A 42 -3.00 7.69 1.38
N VAL A 43 -4.10 7.90 2.12
CA VAL A 43 -5.03 9.01 1.88
C VAL A 43 -4.31 10.36 2.01
N ASP A 44 -3.37 10.45 2.95
CA ASP A 44 -2.61 11.67 3.21
C ASP A 44 -1.44 11.86 2.23
N ASN A 45 -1.09 10.85 1.42
CA ASN A 45 0.08 10.91 0.54
C ASN A 45 -0.01 12.06 -0.47
N ALA A 46 -1.19 12.35 -1.02
CA ALA A 46 -1.34 13.45 -1.97
C ALA A 46 -1.03 14.81 -1.31
N ALA A 47 -1.51 15.01 -0.08
CA ALA A 47 -1.22 16.21 0.69
C ALA A 47 0.28 16.28 1.06
N LEU A 48 0.88 15.16 1.48
CA LEU A 48 2.31 15.09 1.80
C LEU A 48 3.18 15.38 0.57
N VAL A 49 2.87 14.80 -0.58
CA VAL A 49 3.59 15.05 -1.85
C VAL A 49 3.50 16.53 -2.23
N ALA A 50 2.34 17.16 -2.02
CA ALA A 50 2.18 18.59 -2.29
C ALA A 50 3.03 19.51 -1.39
N THR A 51 3.54 19.01 -0.24
CA THR A 51 4.45 19.77 0.63
C THR A 51 5.92 19.62 0.27
N LEU A 52 6.27 18.69 -0.62
CA LEU A 52 7.65 18.47 -1.00
C LEU A 52 8.16 19.60 -1.91
N PRO A 53 9.42 20.03 -1.75
CA PRO A 53 10.02 20.98 -2.67
C PRO A 53 10.15 20.35 -4.06
N ASP A 54 9.86 21.14 -5.10
CA ASP A 54 10.21 20.77 -6.46
C ASP A 54 11.73 20.82 -6.61
N LEU A 55 12.32 19.70 -7.03
CA LEU A 55 13.76 19.56 -7.23
C LEU A 55 14.20 19.89 -8.66
N ASP A 56 13.25 20.25 -9.53
CA ASP A 56 13.48 20.53 -10.95
C ASP A 56 14.15 19.35 -11.69
N ILE A 57 13.75 18.12 -11.33
CA ILE A 57 14.25 16.88 -11.94
C ILE A 57 13.25 16.43 -13.02
N PRO A 58 13.61 16.47 -14.32
CA PRO A 58 12.74 15.99 -15.37
C PRO A 58 12.48 14.49 -15.26
N ALA A 59 11.25 14.06 -15.53
CA ALA A 59 10.88 12.65 -15.52
C ALA A 59 11.72 11.80 -16.50
N ALA A 60 12.17 12.40 -17.62
CA ALA A 60 13.02 11.73 -18.60
C ALA A 60 14.36 11.26 -18.00
N THR A 61 14.98 12.08 -17.15
CA THR A 61 16.24 11.75 -16.46
C THR A 61 16.08 10.54 -15.55
N ILE A 62 14.95 10.44 -14.84
CA ILE A 62 14.64 9.29 -13.98
C ILE A 62 14.52 8.01 -14.80
N VAL A 63 13.80 8.07 -15.94
CA VAL A 63 13.59 6.92 -16.82
C VAL A 63 14.91 6.44 -17.42
N GLU A 64 15.72 7.35 -17.96
CA GLU A 64 17.02 7.03 -18.55
C GLU A 64 17.94 6.32 -17.54
N GLN A 65 17.95 6.78 -16.29
CA GLN A 65 18.78 6.18 -15.25
C GLN A 65 18.29 4.78 -14.87
N LEU A 66 16.97 4.59 -14.75
CA LEU A 66 16.34 3.28 -14.50
C LEU A 66 16.64 2.27 -15.61
N GLU A 67 16.65 2.71 -16.87
CA GLU A 67 17.01 1.88 -18.02
C GLU A 67 18.50 1.53 -18.02
N SER A 68 19.36 2.44 -17.55
CA SER A 68 20.81 2.21 -17.48
C SER A 68 21.18 1.13 -16.46
N GLU A 69 20.49 1.03 -15.32
CA GLU A 69 20.73 0.02 -14.27
C GLU A 69 20.19 -1.37 -14.61
N ARG A 70 19.29 -1.47 -15.60
CA ARG A 70 18.70 -2.74 -16.05
C ARG A 70 19.57 -3.49 -17.07
N ARG A 71 20.65 -2.88 -17.57
CA ARG A 71 21.62 -3.51 -18.47
C ARG A 71 22.79 -4.11 -17.68
#